data_AF-A0A6P2JMA1-F1
#
_entry.id   AF-A0A6P2JMA1-F1
#
_cell.length_a   1.000
_cell.length_b   1.000
_cell.length_c   1.000
_cell.angle_alpha   90.00
_cell.angle_beta   90.00
_cell.angle_gamma   90.00
#
_symmetry.space_group_name_H-M   'P 1'
#
loop_
_entity.id
_entity.type
_entity.pdbx_description
1 polymer ?
#
loop_
_entity_poly.entity_id
_entity_poly.type
_entity_poly.pdbx_seq_one_letter_code
_entity_poly.pdbx_strand_id
1 'polypeptide(L)'
;METTQGHDEQLRESLLRDWQDHTKQPTAVAARLRERVAFPMGEQDLVELAALATHVFGEHLGDWQAGMGYLDQLMDAHDDVPADSLRRIDRQHAVLERLEDVNASLDRFDANDRVYITALALPAITLQRSVEEAETAFAEAMQLLASNDCHATRRLFGVVTANLVCDLLDRSALSAARRRLLIVLAEKSHALWLQDGDETDREKSAFRLMQSYQKCRMPENYRSGRYPRYGSIEP
;
A
#
# COMPACT_ATOMS: atom_id res chain seq x y z
N MET A 1 32.69 -6.57 -17.89
CA MET A 1 32.25 -5.30 -17.27
C MET A 1 31.15 -4.63 -18.07
N GLU A 2 31.28 -4.44 -19.39
CA GLU A 2 30.20 -3.89 -20.25
C GLU A 2 28.94 -4.78 -20.30
N THR A 3 29.09 -6.11 -20.21
CA THR A 3 27.96 -7.06 -20.24
C THR A 3 27.09 -7.02 -18.98
N THR A 4 27.70 -6.87 -17.80
CA THR A 4 26.98 -6.80 -16.52
C THR A 4 26.18 -5.49 -16.43
N GLN A 5 26.76 -4.38 -16.88
CA GLN A 5 26.11 -3.08 -16.82
C GLN A 5 24.89 -2.97 -17.77
N GLY A 6 24.96 -3.57 -18.96
CA GLY A 6 23.81 -3.65 -19.88
C GLY A 6 22.69 -4.56 -19.38
N HIS A 7 23.02 -5.64 -18.66
CA HIS A 7 22.02 -6.51 -18.03
C HIS A 7 21.29 -5.79 -16.89
N ASP A 8 22.00 -5.01 -16.07
CA ASP A 8 21.41 -4.23 -14.98
C ASP A 8 20.43 -3.17 -15.50
N GLU A 9 20.77 -2.49 -16.60
CA GLU A 9 19.89 -1.49 -17.21
C GLU A 9 18.60 -2.13 -17.76
N GLN A 10 18.73 -3.26 -18.46
CA GLN A 10 17.59 -4.01 -18.97
C GLN A 10 16.68 -4.53 -17.83
N LEU A 11 17.28 -4.97 -16.72
CA LEU A 11 16.54 -5.39 -15.53
C LEU A 11 15.75 -4.22 -14.94
N ARG A 12 16.38 -3.05 -14.74
CA ARG A 12 15.69 -1.85 -14.22
C ARG A 12 14.54 -1.41 -15.11
N GLU A 13 14.74 -1.37 -16.42
CA GLU A 13 13.65 -1.07 -17.37
C GLU A 13 12.51 -2.09 -17.29
N SER A 14 12.83 -3.36 -17.06
CA SER A 14 11.81 -4.40 -16.89
C SER A 14 11.04 -4.25 -15.57
N LEU A 15 11.71 -3.90 -14.47
CA LEU A 15 11.09 -3.61 -13.18
C LEU A 15 10.17 -2.39 -13.24
N LEU A 16 10.61 -1.31 -13.89
CA LEU A 16 9.78 -0.12 -14.12
C LEU A 16 8.50 -0.44 -14.90
N ARG A 17 8.59 -1.32 -15.91
CA ARG A 17 7.40 -1.80 -16.64
C ARG A 17 6.49 -2.64 -15.76
N ASP A 18 7.05 -3.51 -14.93
CA ASP A 18 6.24 -4.33 -14.02
C ASP A 18 5.50 -3.47 -12.98
N TRP A 19 6.13 -2.42 -12.47
CA TRP A 19 5.46 -1.39 -11.66
C TRP A 19 4.35 -0.63 -12.41
N GLN A 20 4.37 -0.57 -13.73
CA GLN A 20 3.27 0.04 -14.49
C GLN A 20 2.14 -0.95 -14.77
N ASP A 21 2.49 -2.23 -14.97
CA ASP A 21 1.56 -3.28 -15.36
C ASP A 21 0.83 -3.94 -14.19
N HIS A 22 1.40 -3.90 -12.97
CA HIS A 22 0.93 -4.70 -11.84
C HIS A 22 -0.56 -4.52 -11.51
N THR A 23 -1.13 -3.32 -11.69
CA THR A 23 -2.57 -3.11 -11.40
C THR A 23 -3.49 -3.73 -12.45
N LYS A 24 -3.02 -3.89 -13.70
CA LYS A 24 -3.82 -4.38 -14.83
C LYS A 24 -3.56 -5.85 -15.14
N GLN A 25 -2.35 -6.33 -14.87
CA GLN A 25 -1.90 -7.68 -15.20
C GLN A 25 -1.11 -8.31 -14.03
N PRO A 26 -1.66 -8.36 -12.80
CA PRO A 26 -0.92 -8.82 -11.63
C PRO A 26 -0.41 -10.27 -11.78
N THR A 27 -1.21 -11.15 -12.39
CA THR A 27 -0.80 -12.55 -12.65
C THR A 27 0.36 -12.64 -13.63
N ALA A 28 0.38 -11.80 -14.68
CA ALA A 28 1.46 -11.79 -15.65
C ALA A 28 2.75 -11.22 -15.04
N VAL A 29 2.64 -10.17 -14.22
CA VAL A 29 3.78 -9.65 -13.45
C VAL A 29 4.34 -10.72 -12.52
N ALA A 30 3.49 -11.42 -11.76
CA ALA A 30 3.93 -12.52 -10.89
C ALA A 30 4.63 -13.66 -11.65
N ALA A 31 4.25 -13.95 -12.89
CA ALA A 31 4.96 -14.90 -13.73
C ALA A 31 6.37 -14.38 -14.09
N ARG A 32 6.47 -13.13 -14.54
CA ARG A 32 7.77 -12.49 -14.87
C ARG A 32 8.70 -12.37 -13.66
N LEU A 33 8.15 -12.12 -12.47
CA LEU A 33 8.93 -12.09 -11.22
C LEU A 33 9.61 -13.44 -10.96
N ARG A 34 8.89 -14.55 -11.14
CA ARG A 34 9.43 -15.91 -10.95
C ARG A 34 10.55 -16.24 -11.94
N GLU A 35 10.47 -15.75 -13.17
CA GLU A 35 11.51 -15.95 -14.18
C GLU A 35 12.85 -15.27 -13.80
N ARG A 36 12.80 -14.21 -12.98
CA ARG A 36 13.97 -13.40 -12.61
C ARG A 36 14.59 -13.73 -11.26
N VAL A 37 14.04 -14.70 -10.51
CA VAL A 37 14.45 -14.99 -9.13
C VAL A 37 15.96 -15.23 -9.00
N ALA A 38 16.57 -15.91 -9.97
CA ALA A 38 17.99 -16.26 -9.99
C ALA A 38 18.83 -15.41 -10.96
N PHE A 39 18.30 -14.28 -11.45
CA PHE A 39 19.07 -13.40 -12.35
C PHE A 39 20.13 -12.66 -11.53
N PRO A 40 21.39 -12.55 -11.99
CA PRO A 40 22.37 -11.71 -11.34
C PRO A 40 21.87 -10.26 -11.29
N MET A 41 21.85 -9.65 -10.12
CA MET A 41 21.36 -8.28 -9.94
C MET A 41 22.06 -7.58 -8.79
N GLY A 42 22.09 -6.25 -8.82
CA GLY A 42 22.60 -5.44 -7.73
C GLY A 42 21.66 -5.43 -6.53
N GLU A 43 22.20 -5.08 -5.36
CA GLU A 43 21.46 -5.02 -4.09
C GLU A 43 20.18 -4.18 -4.14
N GLN A 44 20.23 -3.03 -4.85
CA GLN A 44 19.08 -2.15 -4.97
C GLN A 44 17.95 -2.80 -5.79
N ASP A 45 18.32 -3.46 -6.89
CA ASP A 45 17.39 -4.13 -7.79
C ASP A 45 16.74 -5.34 -7.08
N LEU A 46 17.52 -6.04 -6.23
CA LEU A 46 17.02 -7.14 -5.40
C LEU A 46 15.95 -6.68 -4.40
N VAL A 47 16.21 -5.59 -3.68
CA VAL A 47 15.22 -5.04 -2.74
C VAL A 47 13.98 -4.52 -3.46
N GLU A 48 14.14 -3.91 -4.63
CA GLU A 48 13.01 -3.45 -5.44
C GLU A 48 12.16 -4.62 -5.94
N LEU A 49 12.79 -5.70 -6.39
CA LEU A 49 12.11 -6.93 -6.80
C LEU A 49 11.32 -7.56 -5.65
N ALA A 50 11.91 -7.63 -4.44
CA ALA A 50 11.23 -8.12 -3.24
C ALA A 50 10.01 -7.27 -2.86
N ALA A 51 10.13 -5.93 -2.94
CA ALA A 51 9.03 -5.02 -2.66
C ALA A 51 7.89 -5.15 -3.68
N LEU A 52 8.22 -5.26 -4.98
CA LEU A 52 7.23 -5.47 -6.03
C LEU A 52 6.52 -6.82 -5.88
N ALA A 53 7.25 -7.89 -5.59
CA ALA A 53 6.66 -9.21 -5.33
C ALA A 53 5.68 -9.15 -4.16
N THR A 54 6.09 -8.52 -3.06
CA THR A 54 5.24 -8.33 -1.88
C THR A 54 3.98 -7.57 -2.19
N HIS A 55 4.07 -6.50 -2.97
CA HIS A 55 2.90 -5.73 -3.39
C HIS A 55 1.98 -6.56 -4.31
N VAL A 56 2.52 -7.28 -5.29
CA VAL A 56 1.74 -8.09 -6.24
C VAL A 56 1.05 -9.27 -5.56
N PHE A 57 1.79 -10.07 -4.81
CA PHE A 57 1.26 -11.25 -4.10
C PHE A 57 0.37 -10.83 -2.93
N GLY A 58 0.74 -9.77 -2.21
CA GLY A 58 0.04 -9.22 -1.05
C GLY A 58 -1.31 -8.58 -1.40
N GLU A 59 -1.26 -7.54 -2.24
CA GLU A 59 -2.41 -6.66 -2.46
C GLU A 59 -3.27 -7.06 -3.67
N HIS A 60 -2.65 -7.47 -4.77
CA HIS A 60 -3.38 -7.72 -6.03
C HIS A 60 -3.85 -9.16 -6.18
N LEU A 61 -3.02 -10.12 -5.81
CA LEU A 61 -3.35 -11.55 -5.93
C LEU A 61 -4.01 -12.12 -4.67
N GLY A 62 -3.65 -11.60 -3.49
CA GLY A 62 -4.09 -12.18 -2.21
C GLY A 62 -3.50 -13.58 -1.95
N ASP A 63 -2.41 -13.93 -2.62
CA ASP A 63 -1.71 -15.22 -2.48
C ASP A 63 -0.44 -15.02 -1.66
N TRP A 64 -0.62 -14.78 -0.36
CA TRP A 64 0.45 -14.37 0.55
C TRP A 64 1.49 -15.47 0.75
N GLN A 65 1.06 -16.73 0.78
CA GLN A 65 1.93 -17.90 0.87
C GLN A 65 2.84 -18.03 -0.35
N ALA A 66 2.31 -17.83 -1.57
CA ALA A 66 3.16 -17.80 -2.76
C ALA A 66 4.14 -16.62 -2.74
N GLY A 67 3.75 -15.47 -2.17
CA GLY A 67 4.64 -14.33 -1.98
C GLY A 67 5.79 -14.64 -1.02
N MET A 68 5.52 -15.25 0.13
CA MET A 68 6.56 -15.65 1.10
C MET A 68 7.51 -16.65 0.47
N GLY A 69 6.98 -17.71 -0.17
CA GLY A 69 7.81 -18.69 -0.87
C GLY A 69 8.63 -18.08 -2.03
N TYR A 70 8.16 -17.01 -2.66
CA TYR A 70 8.95 -16.26 -3.64
C TYR A 70 10.13 -15.53 -2.99
N LEU A 71 9.90 -14.85 -1.86
CA LEU A 71 10.96 -14.14 -1.13
C LEU A 71 12.02 -15.11 -0.59
N ASP A 72 11.61 -16.28 -0.09
CA ASP A 72 12.53 -17.34 0.34
C ASP A 72 13.42 -17.81 -0.82
N GLN A 73 12.82 -18.11 -1.98
CA GLN A 73 13.57 -18.51 -3.18
C GLN A 73 14.51 -17.40 -3.67
N LEU A 74 14.08 -16.14 -3.54
CA LEU A 74 14.91 -14.99 -3.89
C LEU A 74 16.13 -14.90 -2.96
N MET A 75 15.98 -15.21 -1.68
CA MET A 75 17.11 -15.20 -0.75
C MET A 75 18.04 -16.40 -0.90
N ASP A 76 17.49 -17.58 -1.20
CA ASP A 76 18.30 -18.77 -1.49
C ASP A 76 19.14 -18.60 -2.76
N ALA A 77 18.66 -17.84 -3.75
CA ALA A 77 19.36 -17.58 -5.00
C ALA A 77 20.46 -16.50 -4.89
N HIS A 78 20.46 -15.72 -3.81
CA HIS A 78 21.37 -14.59 -3.58
C HIS A 78 21.93 -14.64 -2.15
N ASP A 79 22.91 -15.52 -1.93
CA ASP A 79 23.45 -15.84 -0.59
C ASP A 79 24.51 -14.86 -0.07
N ASP A 80 25.00 -13.95 -0.91
CA ASP A 80 26.03 -12.95 -0.61
C ASP A 80 25.49 -11.52 -0.36
N VAL A 81 24.18 -11.40 -0.10
CA VAL A 81 23.49 -10.12 0.05
C VAL A 81 23.91 -9.41 1.36
N PRO A 82 24.24 -8.11 1.31
CA PRO A 82 24.59 -7.36 2.51
C PRO A 82 23.47 -7.28 3.54
N ALA A 83 23.85 -7.19 4.80
CA ALA A 83 22.93 -7.22 5.95
C ALA A 83 21.80 -6.17 5.89
N ASP A 84 22.05 -4.97 5.35
CA ASP A 84 21.00 -3.94 5.21
C ASP A 84 19.95 -4.34 4.17
N SER A 85 20.38 -4.91 3.05
CA SER A 85 19.50 -5.42 1.99
C SER A 85 18.70 -6.63 2.49
N LEU A 86 19.34 -7.53 3.24
CA LEU A 86 18.64 -8.62 3.93
C LEU A 86 17.55 -8.10 4.88
N ARG A 87 17.85 -7.12 5.75
CA ARG A 87 16.83 -6.50 6.64
C ARG A 87 15.66 -5.92 5.84
N ARG A 88 15.94 -5.29 4.69
CA ARG A 88 14.92 -4.67 3.83
C ARG A 88 14.05 -5.66 3.08
N ILE A 89 14.53 -6.89 2.85
CA ILE A 89 13.76 -8.01 2.28
C ILE A 89 12.99 -8.73 3.38
N ASP A 90 13.60 -8.94 4.54
CA ASP A 90 12.98 -9.56 5.71
C ASP A 90 11.74 -8.79 6.19
N ARG A 91 11.77 -7.45 6.19
CA ARG A 91 10.56 -6.66 6.45
C ARG A 91 9.46 -6.85 5.38
N GLN A 92 9.80 -7.19 4.13
CA GLN A 92 8.79 -7.52 3.12
C GLN A 92 8.12 -8.86 3.44
N HIS A 93 8.92 -9.84 3.87
CA HIS A 93 8.39 -11.12 4.35
C HIS A 93 7.42 -10.89 5.51
N ALA A 94 7.78 -10.05 6.48
CA ALA A 94 6.91 -9.71 7.59
C ALA A 94 5.63 -8.94 7.20
N VAL A 95 5.64 -8.18 6.10
CA VAL A 95 4.40 -7.63 5.54
C VAL A 95 3.46 -8.77 5.16
N LEU A 96 3.94 -9.78 4.42
CA LEU A 96 3.12 -10.93 4.02
C LEU A 96 2.67 -11.78 5.21
N GLU A 97 3.53 -12.00 6.20
CA GLU A 97 3.15 -12.66 7.46
C GLU A 97 2.01 -11.92 8.16
N ARG A 98 2.05 -10.58 8.20
CA ARG A 98 0.98 -9.74 8.75
C ARG A 98 -0.30 -9.77 7.93
N LEU A 99 -0.18 -9.95 6.62
CA LEU A 99 -1.35 -10.14 5.77
C LEU A 99 -2.03 -11.48 6.04
N GLU A 100 -1.26 -12.53 6.33
CA GLU A 100 -1.77 -13.85 6.70
C GLU A 100 -2.36 -13.89 8.11
N ASP A 101 -1.64 -13.37 9.09
CA ASP A 101 -2.08 -13.21 10.47
C ASP A 101 -1.90 -11.75 10.91
N VAL A 102 -3.02 -11.05 11.03
CA VAL A 102 -3.08 -9.65 11.49
C VAL A 102 -2.63 -9.47 12.94
N ASN A 103 -2.28 -10.54 13.66
CA ASN A 103 -1.71 -10.52 15.01
C ASN A 103 -0.26 -11.04 15.04
N ALA A 104 0.35 -11.35 13.89
CA ALA A 104 1.74 -11.78 13.84
C ALA A 104 2.64 -10.76 14.56
N SER A 105 3.50 -11.26 15.45
CA SER A 105 4.37 -10.41 16.29
C SER A 105 5.45 -9.77 15.45
N LEU A 106 5.66 -8.48 15.66
CA LEU A 106 6.74 -7.70 15.06
C LEU A 106 7.87 -7.41 16.05
N ASP A 107 7.98 -8.18 17.15
CA ASP A 107 8.91 -7.87 18.24
C ASP A 107 10.39 -7.97 17.86
N ARG A 108 10.70 -8.75 16.82
CA ARG A 108 12.04 -8.86 16.24
C ARG A 108 12.47 -7.62 15.44
N PHE A 109 11.53 -6.76 15.06
CA PHE A 109 11.79 -5.55 14.28
C PHE A 109 11.97 -4.32 15.17
N ASP A 110 12.77 -3.37 14.71
CA ASP A 110 12.89 -2.07 15.36
C ASP A 110 11.63 -1.19 15.14
N ALA A 111 11.57 -0.03 15.78
CA ALA A 111 10.40 0.85 15.70
C ALA A 111 10.11 1.37 14.29
N ASN A 112 11.13 1.58 13.45
CA ASN A 112 10.94 2.06 12.07
C ASN A 112 10.40 0.94 11.19
N ASP A 113 10.96 -0.26 11.33
CA ASP A 113 10.51 -1.42 10.57
C ASP A 113 9.09 -1.83 10.98
N ARG A 114 8.72 -1.75 12.27
CA ARG A 114 7.33 -1.97 12.71
C ARG A 114 6.34 -1.01 12.04
N VAL A 115 6.68 0.28 11.96
CA VAL A 115 5.87 1.29 11.26
C VAL A 115 5.77 0.93 9.78
N TYR A 116 6.89 0.58 9.14
CA TYR A 116 6.95 0.22 7.73
C TYR A 116 6.06 -0.99 7.39
N ILE A 117 6.22 -2.07 8.15
CA ILE A 117 5.50 -3.33 7.95
C ILE A 117 4.00 -3.10 8.14
N THR A 118 3.61 -2.42 9.22
CA THR A 118 2.20 -2.16 9.52
C THR A 118 1.57 -1.22 8.48
N ALA A 119 2.31 -0.21 8.03
CA ALA A 119 1.86 0.70 6.98
C ALA A 119 1.60 -0.05 5.67
N LEU A 120 2.54 -0.88 5.21
CA LEU A 120 2.40 -1.59 3.93
C LEU A 120 1.41 -2.76 3.99
N ALA A 121 1.16 -3.34 5.16
CA ALA A 121 0.11 -4.35 5.31
C ALA A 121 -1.32 -3.74 5.28
N LEU A 122 -1.45 -2.47 5.68
CA LEU A 122 -2.75 -1.82 5.88
C LEU A 122 -3.67 -1.83 4.64
N PRO A 123 -3.21 -1.56 3.40
CA PRO A 123 -4.08 -1.58 2.23
C PRO A 123 -4.71 -2.95 1.98
N ALA A 124 -3.91 -4.01 1.93
CA ALA A 124 -4.42 -5.37 1.73
C ALA A 124 -5.37 -5.79 2.87
N ILE A 125 -5.02 -5.53 4.13
CA ILE A 125 -5.93 -5.78 5.26
C ILE A 125 -7.26 -5.05 5.05
N THR A 126 -7.22 -3.75 4.74
CA THR A 126 -8.43 -2.94 4.56
C THR A 126 -9.31 -3.41 3.39
N LEU A 127 -8.68 -3.85 2.31
CA LEU A 127 -9.35 -4.18 1.06
C LEU A 127 -9.85 -5.63 1.00
N GLN A 128 -9.19 -6.55 1.70
CA GLN A 128 -9.42 -7.99 1.61
C GLN A 128 -9.94 -8.63 2.91
N ARG A 129 -9.72 -8.02 4.08
CA ARG A 129 -10.15 -8.54 5.39
C ARG A 129 -11.45 -7.90 5.90
N SER A 130 -11.85 -8.24 7.13
CA SER A 130 -13.00 -7.62 7.80
C SER A 130 -12.73 -6.14 8.10
N VAL A 131 -13.80 -5.37 8.31
CA VAL A 131 -13.65 -3.94 8.63
C VAL A 131 -13.09 -3.74 10.04
N GLU A 132 -13.38 -4.67 10.96
CA GLU A 132 -12.88 -4.68 12.33
C GLU A 132 -11.37 -4.89 12.38
N GLU A 133 -10.85 -5.84 11.57
CA GLU A 133 -9.40 -6.05 11.42
C GLU A 133 -8.74 -4.83 10.79
N ALA A 134 -9.38 -4.20 9.79
CA ALA A 134 -8.88 -2.98 9.16
C ALA A 134 -8.82 -1.78 10.13
N GLU A 135 -9.86 -1.58 10.94
CA GLU A 135 -9.90 -0.54 11.97
C GLU A 135 -8.83 -0.77 13.04
N THR A 136 -8.63 -2.02 13.45
CA THR A 136 -7.59 -2.41 14.42
C THR A 136 -6.19 -2.16 13.87
N ALA A 137 -5.91 -2.65 12.65
CA ALA A 137 -4.62 -2.43 11.98
C ALA A 137 -4.35 -0.94 11.76
N PHE A 138 -5.37 -0.16 11.38
CA PHE A 138 -5.22 1.29 11.24
C PHE A 138 -4.94 1.99 12.56
N ALA A 139 -5.59 1.58 13.65
CA ALA A 139 -5.34 2.14 14.97
C ALA A 139 -3.91 1.84 15.45
N GLU A 140 -3.44 0.60 15.27
CA GLU A 140 -2.06 0.18 15.56
C GLU A 140 -1.05 1.02 14.75
N ALA A 141 -1.27 1.12 13.45
CA ALA A 141 -0.51 1.96 12.52
C ALA A 141 -0.36 3.40 13.02
N MET A 142 -1.47 4.03 13.44
CA MET A 142 -1.46 5.40 13.96
C MET A 142 -0.73 5.53 15.31
N GLN A 143 -0.80 4.53 16.17
CA GLN A 143 -0.06 4.50 17.44
C GLN A 143 1.45 4.38 17.22
N LEU A 144 1.86 3.50 16.29
CA LEU A 144 3.26 3.32 15.90
C LEU A 144 3.80 4.61 15.27
N LEU A 145 3.03 5.25 14.37
CA LEU A 145 3.40 6.53 13.78
C LEU A 145 3.59 7.63 14.84
N ALA A 146 2.68 7.73 15.81
CA ALA A 146 2.79 8.71 16.88
C ALA A 146 4.00 8.48 17.81
N SER A 147 4.39 7.21 18.00
CA SER A 147 5.51 6.82 18.86
C SER A 147 6.86 6.97 18.17
N ASN A 148 6.87 7.03 16.84
CA ASN A 148 8.08 7.09 16.01
C ASN A 148 7.92 8.13 14.89
N ASP A 149 7.53 9.33 15.31
CA ASP A 149 7.14 10.41 14.42
C ASP A 149 8.39 11.09 13.81
N CYS A 150 8.64 10.83 12.54
CA CYS A 150 9.67 11.50 11.76
C CYS A 150 9.19 11.75 10.34
N HIS A 151 9.91 12.59 9.60
CA HIS A 151 9.53 12.95 8.24
C HIS A 151 9.35 11.71 7.33
N ALA A 152 10.25 10.73 7.44
CA ALA A 152 10.19 9.52 6.62
C ALA A 152 8.96 8.66 6.92
N THR A 153 8.61 8.46 8.19
CA THR A 153 7.45 7.66 8.61
C THR A 153 6.14 8.35 8.27
N ARG A 154 6.04 9.68 8.47
CA ARG A 154 4.87 10.47 8.04
C ARG A 154 4.67 10.44 6.53
N ARG A 155 5.75 10.59 5.74
CA ARG A 155 5.67 10.54 4.28
C ARG A 155 5.23 9.16 3.78
N LEU A 156 5.77 8.07 4.35
CA LEU A 156 5.32 6.71 4.04
C LEU A 156 3.82 6.55 4.30
N PHE A 157 3.37 6.93 5.50
CA PHE A 157 1.96 6.86 5.87
C PHE A 157 1.07 7.72 4.99
N GLY A 158 1.51 8.92 4.64
CA GLY A 158 0.80 9.82 3.72
C GLY A 158 0.56 9.17 2.36
N VAL A 159 1.58 8.53 1.79
CA VAL A 159 1.49 7.82 0.49
C VAL A 159 0.54 6.63 0.59
N VAL A 160 0.75 5.75 1.57
CA VAL A 160 -0.07 4.54 1.78
C VAL A 160 -1.54 4.90 1.95
N THR A 161 -1.84 5.84 2.86
CA THR A 161 -3.23 6.23 3.13
C THR A 161 -3.86 6.96 1.95
N ALA A 162 -3.10 7.76 1.20
CA ALA A 162 -3.62 8.43 0.00
C ALA A 162 -4.03 7.44 -1.10
N ASN A 163 -3.23 6.39 -1.32
CA ASN A 163 -3.55 5.34 -2.29
C ASN A 163 -4.75 4.50 -1.83
N LEU A 164 -4.78 4.09 -0.56
CA LEU A 164 -5.90 3.35 0.00
C LEU A 164 -7.23 4.13 -0.05
N VAL A 165 -7.19 5.45 0.16
CA VAL A 165 -8.36 6.33 -0.03
C VAL A 165 -8.84 6.30 -1.48
N CYS A 166 -7.93 6.33 -2.46
CA CYS A 166 -8.30 6.16 -3.87
C CYS A 166 -8.97 4.81 -4.13
N ASP A 167 -8.39 3.70 -3.65
CA ASP A 167 -8.94 2.36 -3.86
C ASP A 167 -10.37 2.23 -3.29
N LEU A 168 -10.61 2.79 -2.11
CA LEU A 168 -11.94 2.82 -1.50
C LEU A 168 -12.92 3.75 -2.23
N LEU A 169 -12.44 4.87 -2.78
CA LEU A 169 -13.26 5.78 -3.59
C LEU A 169 -13.70 5.13 -4.91
N ASP A 170 -12.84 4.34 -5.54
CA ASP A 170 -13.11 3.68 -6.82
C ASP A 170 -14.09 2.50 -6.68
N ARG A 171 -14.25 1.92 -5.48
CA ARG A 171 -15.25 0.87 -5.23
C ARG A 171 -16.67 1.41 -5.43
N SER A 172 -17.44 0.72 -6.27
CA SER A 172 -18.82 1.12 -6.61
C SER A 172 -19.75 1.17 -5.38
N ALA A 173 -19.56 0.26 -4.43
CA ALA A 173 -20.33 0.18 -3.19
C ALA A 173 -19.42 0.00 -1.97
N LEU A 174 -19.76 0.69 -0.88
CA LEU A 174 -19.15 0.55 0.43
C LEU A 174 -20.23 0.32 1.48
N SER A 175 -19.99 -0.61 2.40
CA SER A 175 -20.83 -0.79 3.59
C SER A 175 -20.78 0.45 4.49
N ALA A 176 -21.75 0.61 5.39
CA ALA A 176 -21.76 1.72 6.34
C ALA A 176 -20.48 1.80 7.18
N ALA A 177 -19.94 0.65 7.61
CA ALA A 177 -18.68 0.59 8.34
C ALA A 177 -17.49 1.05 7.49
N ARG A 178 -17.35 0.54 6.26
CA ARG A 178 -16.27 0.97 5.34
C ARG A 178 -16.38 2.45 4.95
N ARG A 179 -17.58 3.02 4.89
CA ARG A 179 -17.78 4.48 4.69
C ARG A 179 -17.22 5.29 5.87
N ARG A 180 -17.43 4.83 7.11
CA ARG A 180 -16.84 5.48 8.29
C ARG A 180 -15.32 5.38 8.26
N LEU A 181 -14.78 4.20 7.99
CA LEU A 181 -13.33 4.00 7.87
C LEU A 181 -12.72 4.87 6.76
N LEU A 182 -13.35 4.98 5.59
CA LEU A 182 -12.90 5.86 4.50
C LEU A 182 -12.80 7.33 4.95
N ILE A 183 -13.80 7.85 5.66
CA ILE A 183 -13.75 9.22 6.17
C ILE A 183 -12.55 9.40 7.11
N VAL A 184 -12.37 8.49 8.07
CA VAL A 184 -11.28 8.56 9.04
C VAL A 184 -9.92 8.50 8.33
N LEU A 185 -9.75 7.56 7.39
CA LEU A 185 -8.54 7.44 6.57
C LEU A 185 -8.25 8.72 5.79
N ALA A 186 -9.25 9.30 5.12
CA ALA A 186 -9.09 10.50 4.33
C ALA A 186 -8.75 11.73 5.19
N GLU A 187 -9.37 11.87 6.36
CA GLU A 187 -9.07 12.94 7.32
C GLU A 187 -7.62 12.84 7.83
N LYS A 188 -7.17 11.64 8.20
CA LYS A 188 -5.80 11.41 8.66
C LYS A 188 -4.77 11.58 7.56
N SER A 189 -5.04 11.07 6.36
CA SER A 189 -4.20 11.27 5.18
C SER A 189 -4.03 12.76 4.88
N HIS A 190 -5.13 13.53 4.87
CA HIS A 190 -5.07 14.97 4.65
C HIS A 190 -4.27 15.70 5.74
N ALA A 191 -4.44 15.33 7.01
CA ALA A 191 -3.68 15.92 8.11
C ALA A 191 -2.16 15.69 7.96
N LEU A 192 -1.73 14.51 7.50
CA LEU A 192 -0.33 14.22 7.24
C LEU A 192 0.22 15.06 6.08
N TRP A 193 -0.53 15.18 4.98
CA TRP A 193 -0.11 15.98 3.84
C TRP A 193 -0.10 17.48 4.10
N LEU A 194 -0.94 17.98 5.01
CA LEU A 194 -0.84 19.36 5.50
C LEU A 194 0.48 19.63 6.24
N GLN A 195 1.03 18.63 6.93
CA GLN A 195 2.27 18.76 7.69
C GLN A 195 3.51 18.63 6.79
N ASP A 196 3.57 17.58 5.97
CA ASP A 196 4.80 17.15 5.29
C ASP A 196 4.70 17.15 3.76
N GLY A 197 3.54 17.46 3.19
CA GLY A 197 3.31 17.48 1.74
C GLY A 197 3.74 18.78 1.09
N ASP A 198 4.06 18.69 -0.21
CA ASP A 198 4.15 19.86 -1.08
C ASP A 198 2.75 20.42 -1.44
N GLU A 199 2.70 21.48 -2.26
CA GLU A 199 1.44 22.08 -2.69
C GLU A 199 0.53 21.06 -3.40
N THR A 200 1.08 20.22 -4.27
CA THR A 200 0.34 19.22 -5.02
C THR A 200 -0.21 18.12 -4.11
N ASP A 201 0.57 17.66 -3.14
CA ASP A 201 0.15 16.67 -2.14
C ASP A 201 -1.03 17.19 -1.30
N ARG A 202 -0.98 18.47 -0.88
CA ARG A 202 -2.05 19.13 -0.12
C ARG A 202 -3.33 19.27 -0.92
N GLU A 203 -3.24 19.72 -2.17
CA GLU A 203 -4.39 19.86 -3.05
C GLU A 203 -5.06 18.51 -3.33
N LYS A 204 -4.26 17.49 -3.69
CA LYS A 204 -4.77 16.14 -3.97
C LYS A 204 -5.44 15.53 -2.75
N SER A 205 -4.84 15.66 -1.57
CA SER A 205 -5.43 15.14 -0.33
C SER A 205 -6.72 15.86 0.06
N ALA A 206 -6.77 17.19 -0.08
CA ALA A 206 -8.00 17.97 0.15
C ALA A 206 -9.13 17.56 -0.81
N PHE A 207 -8.80 17.39 -2.10
CA PHE A 207 -9.76 16.92 -3.09
C PHE A 207 -10.32 15.53 -2.76
N ARG A 208 -9.46 14.57 -2.42
CA ARG A 208 -9.85 13.21 -2.01
C ARG A 208 -10.69 13.19 -0.74
N LEU A 209 -10.40 14.06 0.23
CA LEU A 209 -11.20 14.21 1.44
C LEU A 209 -12.63 14.66 1.10
N MET A 210 -12.78 15.66 0.21
CA MET A 210 -14.08 16.12 -0.25
C MET A 210 -14.86 15.04 -1.01
N GLN A 211 -14.18 14.28 -1.89
CA GLN A 211 -14.79 13.13 -2.57
C GLN A 211 -15.25 12.06 -1.57
N SER A 212 -14.46 11.81 -0.52
CA SER A 212 -14.79 10.85 0.54
C SER A 212 -16.03 11.27 1.30
N TYR A 213 -16.14 12.55 1.68
CA TYR A 213 -17.36 13.07 2.29
C TYR A 213 -18.56 12.95 1.35
N GLN A 214 -18.42 13.32 0.09
CA GLN A 214 -19.50 13.22 -0.89
C GLN A 214 -19.98 11.76 -1.01
N LYS A 215 -19.06 10.81 -1.26
CA LYS A 215 -19.38 9.39 -1.41
C LYS A 215 -20.07 8.83 -0.16
N CYS A 216 -19.56 9.17 1.02
CA CYS A 216 -20.00 8.57 2.27
C CYS A 216 -21.27 9.21 2.86
N ARG A 217 -21.46 10.53 2.67
CA ARG A 217 -22.57 11.31 3.24
C ARG A 217 -23.71 11.57 2.25
N MET A 218 -23.62 11.08 1.01
CA MET A 218 -24.72 11.16 0.05
C MET A 218 -25.98 10.50 0.64
N PRO A 219 -27.09 11.23 0.78
CA PRO A 219 -28.36 10.68 1.26
C PRO A 219 -28.84 9.52 0.37
N GLU A 220 -29.55 8.56 0.97
CA GLU A 220 -30.30 7.59 0.19
C GLU A 220 -31.28 8.35 -0.73
N ASN A 221 -31.20 8.08 -2.03
CA ASN A 221 -31.94 8.79 -3.10
C ASN A 221 -31.41 10.17 -3.52
N TYR A 222 -30.13 10.47 -3.26
CA TYR A 222 -29.46 11.61 -3.90
C TYR A 222 -29.31 11.38 -5.42
N ARG A 223 -30.39 11.62 -6.15
CA ARG A 223 -30.46 11.59 -7.62
C ARG A 223 -30.29 13.01 -8.18
N SER A 224 -30.11 13.11 -9.50
CA SER A 224 -30.04 14.38 -10.23
C SER A 224 -31.24 15.27 -9.87
N GLY A 225 -31.04 16.21 -8.94
CA GLY A 225 -31.93 17.33 -8.67
C GLY A 225 -31.73 18.38 -9.74
N ARG A 226 -31.99 18.04 -11.01
CA ARG A 226 -31.99 19.01 -12.12
C ARG A 226 -33.16 19.97 -12.02
N TYR A 227 -34.21 19.56 -11.33
CA TYR A 227 -35.36 20.39 -11.02
C TYR A 227 -35.35 20.80 -9.55
N PRO A 228 -35.56 22.08 -9.24
CA PRO A 228 -35.80 22.53 -7.88
C PRO A 228 -36.98 21.75 -7.29
N ARG A 229 -36.83 21.24 -6.05
CA ARG A 229 -37.98 20.75 -5.30
C ARG A 229 -38.72 21.98 -4.78
N TYR A 230 -39.68 22.46 -5.57
CA TYR A 230 -40.35 23.75 -5.33
C TYR A 230 -40.95 23.87 -3.93
N GLY A 231 -41.42 22.80 -3.29
CA GLY A 231 -41.89 22.83 -1.89
C GLY A 231 -40.81 23.09 -0.82
N SER A 232 -39.54 23.21 -1.21
CA SER A 232 -38.42 23.64 -0.36
C SER A 232 -37.83 24.99 -0.78
N ILE A 233 -38.40 25.63 -1.80
CA ILE A 233 -37.90 26.86 -2.44
C ILE A 233 -38.98 27.94 -2.46
N GLU A 234 -40.24 27.54 -2.54
CA GLU A 234 -41.41 28.41 -2.50
C GLU A 234 -42.36 27.91 -1.39
N PRO A 235 -42.96 28.82 -0.60
CA PRO A 235 -43.86 28.48 0.51
C PRO A 235 -45.18 27.82 0.07
#